data_AF-A0A537VE09-F1
#
_entry.id   AF-A0A537VE09-F1
#
_cell.length_a   1.000
_cell.length_b   1.000
_cell.length_c   1.000
_cell.angle_alpha   90.00
_cell.angle_beta   90.00
_cell.angle_gamma   90.00
#
_symmetry.space_group_name_H-M   'P 1'
#
loop_
_entity.id
_entity.type
_entity.pdbx_description
1 polymer ?
#
loop_
_entity_poly.entity_id
_entity_poly.type
_entity_poly.pdbx_seq_one_letter_code
_entity_poly.pdbx_strand_id
1 'polypeptide(L)'
;MREFHYGRFRLRFGSIDELARGENFSVIEINGISSGTNRDCDPALPLAEVYRRLADQQRIMFLIGEKNRARGFTPVGCAEVLKSLIRQSQFGRRYPASA
;
A
#
# COMPACT_ATOMS: atom_id res chain seq x y z
N MET A 1 -7.22 -18.81 0.65
CA MET A 1 -6.33 -18.35 -0.43
C MET A 1 -5.68 -17.05 -0.01
N ARG A 2 -4.39 -16.84 -0.33
CA ARG A 2 -3.70 -15.55 -0.11
C ARG A 2 -3.83 -14.73 -1.38
N GLU A 3 -4.82 -13.86 -1.42
CA GLU A 3 -5.09 -12.99 -2.58
C GLU A 3 -4.48 -11.60 -2.35
N PHE A 4 -3.97 -10.99 -3.41
CA PHE A 4 -3.42 -9.64 -3.39
C PHE A 4 -4.17 -8.79 -4.41
N HIS A 5 -4.98 -7.84 -3.93
CA HIS A 5 -5.83 -7.02 -4.78
C HIS A 5 -5.29 -5.60 -5.00
N TYR A 6 -4.46 -5.09 -4.09
CA TYR A 6 -3.94 -3.73 -4.16
C TYR A 6 -2.64 -3.58 -3.39
N GLY A 7 -1.69 -2.88 -4.02
CA GLY A 7 -0.42 -2.48 -3.44
C GLY A 7 0.64 -2.38 -4.53
N ARG A 8 1.90 -2.25 -4.13
CA ARG A 8 3.04 -2.07 -5.02
C ARG A 8 4.15 -3.04 -4.68
N PHE A 9 4.81 -3.54 -5.71
CA PHE A 9 6.05 -4.30 -5.54
C PHE A 9 7.23 -3.36 -5.69
N ARG A 10 8.18 -3.42 -4.75
CA ARG A 10 9.52 -2.88 -4.99
C ARG A 10 10.35 -4.02 -5.55
N LEU A 11 10.89 -3.79 -6.74
CA LEU A 11 11.70 -4.77 -7.46
C LEU A 11 13.18 -4.37 -7.38
N ARG A 12 14.05 -5.38 -7.29
CA ARG A 12 15.48 -5.26 -7.58
C ARG A 12 15.74 -6.02 -8.89
N PHE A 13 16.39 -5.37 -9.84
CA PHE A 13 16.69 -5.94 -11.17
C PHE A 13 18.02 -5.37 -11.71
N GLY A 14 18.64 -6.07 -12.65
CA GLY A 14 19.92 -5.67 -13.25
C GLY A 14 19.79 -4.67 -14.39
N SER A 15 18.80 -4.86 -15.28
CA SER A 15 18.52 -3.97 -16.42
C SER A 15 17.01 -3.90 -16.71
N ILE A 16 16.57 -2.82 -17.37
CA ILE A 16 15.16 -2.66 -17.76
C ILE A 16 14.76 -3.70 -18.82
N ASP A 17 15.67 -4.04 -19.74
CA ASP A 17 15.40 -5.04 -20.79
C ASP A 17 15.15 -6.43 -20.22
N GLU A 18 15.94 -6.87 -19.24
CA GLU A 18 15.71 -8.15 -18.55
C GLU A 18 14.40 -8.13 -17.77
N LEU A 19 14.10 -7.03 -17.07
CA LEU A 19 12.84 -6.86 -16.37
C LEU A 19 11.63 -6.94 -17.32
N ALA A 20 11.72 -6.31 -18.50
CA ALA A 20 10.66 -6.33 -19.51
C ALA A 20 10.43 -7.74 -20.08
N ARG A 21 11.47 -8.59 -20.15
CA ARG A 21 11.36 -10.01 -20.49
C ARG A 21 10.89 -10.90 -19.33
N GLY A 22 10.76 -10.33 -18.12
CA GLY A 22 10.40 -11.09 -16.92
C GLY A 22 11.57 -11.91 -16.35
N GLU A 23 12.80 -11.52 -16.65
CA GLU A 23 14.03 -12.22 -16.26
C GLU A 23 14.77 -11.46 -15.15
N ASN A 24 15.57 -12.18 -14.36
CA ASN A 24 16.58 -11.62 -13.43
C ASN A 24 16.11 -10.48 -12.51
N PHE A 25 14.89 -10.57 -11.97
CA PHE A 25 14.39 -9.64 -10.97
C PHE A 25 13.94 -10.35 -9.69
N SER A 26 13.87 -9.60 -8.59
CA SER A 26 13.35 -10.09 -7.31
C SER A 26 12.45 -9.05 -6.66
N VAL A 27 11.36 -9.51 -6.04
CA VAL A 27 10.50 -8.68 -5.19
C VAL A 27 11.18 -8.52 -3.84
N ILE A 28 11.62 -7.31 -3.51
CA ILE A 28 12.31 -7.03 -2.24
C ILE A 28 11.38 -6.46 -1.17
N GLU A 29 10.22 -5.94 -1.58
CA GLU A 29 9.21 -5.41 -0.66
C GLU A 29 7.82 -5.47 -1.31
N ILE A 30 6.82 -5.81 -0.50
CA ILE A 30 5.40 -5.68 -0.86
C ILE A 30 4.83 -4.56 -0.02
N ASN A 31 4.51 -3.48 -0.70
CA ASN A 31 3.93 -2.29 -0.14
C ASN A 31 2.41 -2.40 -0.22
N GLY A 32 1.75 -2.57 0.93
CA GLY A 32 0.29 -2.54 1.01
C GLY A 32 -0.27 -1.11 0.91
N ILE A 33 -1.50 -0.96 1.36
CA ILE A 33 -2.26 0.31 1.38
C ILE A 33 -1.51 1.46 2.07
N SER A 34 -0.74 1.15 3.13
CA SER A 34 -0.10 2.15 3.98
C SER A 34 1.23 2.67 3.45
N SER A 35 1.78 2.11 2.36
CA SER A 35 3.01 2.67 1.81
C SER A 35 2.68 3.99 1.13
N GLY A 36 3.30 5.07 1.57
CA GLY A 36 3.19 6.36 0.91
C GLY A 36 3.36 6.21 -0.60
N THR A 37 2.44 6.83 -1.32
CA THR A 37 2.55 7.13 -2.73
C THR A 37 3.79 8.01 -2.92
N ASN A 38 4.97 7.41 -3.12
CA ASN A 38 6.15 8.15 -3.60
C ASN A 38 5.88 8.94 -4.91
N ARG A 39 4.71 8.76 -5.54
CA ARG A 39 4.19 9.57 -6.66
C ARG A 39 3.49 10.87 -6.26
N ASP A 40 3.14 11.08 -4.99
CA ASP A 40 2.38 12.24 -4.52
C ASP A 40 3.27 13.37 -3.99
N CYS A 41 4.58 13.12 -3.86
CA CYS A 41 5.59 14.13 -3.56
C CYS A 41 6.36 14.56 -4.82
N ASP A 42 5.71 14.60 -5.98
CA ASP A 42 6.24 15.37 -7.10
C ASP A 42 5.86 16.84 -6.85
N PRO A 43 6.81 17.73 -6.53
CA PRO A 43 6.51 19.13 -6.22
C PRO A 43 5.90 19.88 -7.42
N ALA A 44 5.99 19.32 -8.63
CA ALA A 44 5.36 19.88 -9.82
C ALA A 44 3.86 19.52 -9.95
N LEU A 45 3.32 18.61 -9.13
CA LEU A 45 1.91 18.25 -9.19
C LEU A 45 1.03 19.33 -8.55
N PRO A 46 -0.02 19.81 -9.24
CA PRO A 46 -1.02 20.67 -8.64
C PRO A 46 -1.69 19.99 -7.45
N LEU A 47 -1.97 20.73 -6.38
CA LEU A 47 -2.62 20.20 -5.18
C LEU A 47 -3.94 19.47 -5.47
N ALA A 48 -4.73 19.99 -6.42
CA ALA A 48 -5.99 19.36 -6.84
C ALA A 48 -5.78 17.94 -7.42
N GLU A 49 -4.68 17.73 -8.16
CA GLU A 49 -4.33 16.43 -8.73
C GLU A 49 -3.90 15.44 -7.64
N VAL A 50 -3.18 15.92 -6.61
CA VAL A 50 -2.82 15.11 -5.43
C VAL A 50 -4.09 14.61 -4.72
N TYR A 51 -5.03 15.51 -4.41
CA TYR A 51 -6.28 15.11 -3.76
C TYR A 51 -7.14 14.19 -4.63
N ARG A 52 -7.19 14.42 -5.95
CA ARG A 52 -7.90 13.55 -6.90
C ARG A 52 -7.35 12.12 -6.82
N ARG A 53 -6.03 11.96 -6.84
CA ARG A 53 -5.36 10.65 -6.72
C ARG A 53 -5.66 9.97 -5.39
N LEU A 54 -5.64 10.72 -4.30
CA LEU A 54 -5.99 10.20 -2.97
C LEU A 54 -7.45 9.71 -2.93
N ALA A 55 -8.39 10.49 -3.47
CA ALA A 55 -9.79 10.11 -3.55
C ALA A 55 -10.00 8.86 -4.44
N ASP A 56 -9.33 8.80 -5.59
CA ASP A 56 -9.38 7.66 -6.50
C ASP A 56 -8.84 6.39 -5.83
N GLN A 57 -7.73 6.49 -5.09
CA GLN A 57 -7.18 5.39 -4.32
C GLN A 57 -8.17 4.89 -3.26
N GLN A 58 -8.77 5.79 -2.48
CA GLN A 58 -9.78 5.42 -1.49
C GLN A 58 -10.98 4.74 -2.15
N ARG A 59 -11.45 5.26 -3.29
CA ARG A 59 -12.54 4.66 -4.07
C ARG A 59 -12.24 3.21 -4.47
N ILE A 60 -11.05 2.95 -5.01
CA ILE A 60 -10.62 1.60 -5.39
C ILE A 60 -10.64 0.65 -4.18
N MET A 61 -10.18 1.13 -3.02
CA MET A 61 -10.18 0.33 -1.80
C MET A 61 -11.58 -0.07 -1.34
N PHE A 62 -12.54 0.86 -1.34
CA PHE A 62 -13.93 0.55 -1.00
C PHE A 62 -14.55 -0.44 -1.98
N LEU A 63 -14.27 -0.32 -3.28
CA LEU A 63 -14.73 -1.27 -4.30
C LEU A 63 -14.18 -2.68 -4.09
N ILE A 64 -12.90 -2.81 -3.74
CA ILE A 64 -12.31 -4.12 -3.40
C ILE A 64 -12.99 -4.70 -2.16
N GLY A 65 -13.21 -3.88 -1.13
CA GLY A 65 -13.90 -4.27 0.09
C GLY A 65 -15.33 -4.76 -0.17
N GLU A 66 -16.10 -4.04 -0.99
CA GLU A 66 -17.44 -4.42 -1.42
C GLU A 66 -17.44 -5.77 -2.14
N LYS A 67 -16.55 -5.96 -3.13
CA LYS A 67 -16.43 -7.23 -3.87
C LYS A 67 -16.06 -8.39 -2.95
N ASN A 68 -15.18 -8.17 -1.98
CA ASN A 68 -14.82 -9.21 -1.01
C ASN A 68 -15.97 -9.51 -0.04
N ARG A 69 -16.74 -8.51 0.38
CA ARG A 69 -17.96 -8.74 1.16
C ARG A 69 -18.99 -9.56 0.39
N ALA A 70 -19.20 -9.26 -0.90
CA ALA A 70 -20.09 -10.03 -1.77
C ALA A 70 -19.64 -11.50 -1.93
N ARG A 71 -18.34 -11.77 -1.80
CA ARG A 71 -17.75 -13.13 -1.79
C ARG A 71 -17.82 -13.82 -0.42
N GLY A 72 -18.41 -13.17 0.60
CA GLY A 72 -18.56 -13.72 1.95
C GLY A 72 -17.43 -13.41 2.93
N PHE A 73 -16.49 -12.52 2.58
CA PHE A 73 -15.44 -12.10 3.50
C PHE A 73 -15.93 -11.01 4.47
N THR A 74 -15.76 -11.25 5.76
CA THR A 74 -16.11 -10.28 6.82
C THR A 74 -14.98 -9.26 7.01
N PRO A 75 -15.27 -7.94 6.98
CA PRO A 75 -14.27 -6.92 7.26
C PRO A 75 -13.83 -6.98 8.73
N VAL A 76 -12.62 -6.48 9.00
CA VAL A 76 -12.11 -6.35 10.38
C VAL A 76 -12.99 -5.36 11.16
N GLY A 77 -13.35 -5.71 12.39
CA GLY A 77 -14.15 -4.84 13.26
C GLY A 77 -13.36 -3.64 13.80
N CYS A 78 -14.05 -2.55 14.13
CA CYS A 78 -13.43 -1.30 14.60
C CYS A 78 -12.52 -1.49 15.82
N ALA A 79 -12.88 -2.39 16.75
CA ALA A 79 -12.08 -2.68 17.94
C ALA A 79 -10.70 -3.29 17.58
N GLU A 80 -10.66 -4.20 16.61
CA GLU A 80 -9.41 -4.81 16.15
C GLU A 80 -8.55 -3.82 15.36
N VAL A 81 -9.17 -2.90 14.61
CA VAL A 81 -8.47 -1.77 13.98
C VAL A 81 -7.82 -0.89 15.07
N LEU A 82 -8.58 -0.48 16.09
CA LEU A 82 -8.08 0.35 17.17
C LEU A 82 -6.94 -0.33 17.95
N LYS A 83 -7.11 -1.61 18.28
CA LYS A 83 -6.07 -2.42 18.93
C LYS A 83 -4.79 -2.48 18.10
N SER A 84 -4.92 -2.62 16.78
CA SER A 84 -3.78 -2.61 15.86
C SER A 84 -3.07 -1.27 15.83
N LEU A 85 -3.81 -0.15 15.83
CA LEU A 85 -3.26 1.20 15.90
C LEU A 85 -2.50 1.45 17.20
N ILE A 86 -3.07 1.02 18.34
CA ILE A 86 -2.40 1.12 19.66
C ILE A 86 -1.10 0.30 19.66
N ARG A 87 -1.13 -0.91 19.11
CA ARG A 87 0.06 -1.75 19.03
C ARG A 87 1.15 -1.10 18.17
N GLN A 88 0.76 -0.52 17.04
CA GLN A 88 1.68 0.18 16.13
C GLN A 88 2.32 1.42 16.79
N SER A 89 1.56 2.21 17.57
CA SER A 89 2.10 3.38 18.26
C SER A 89 3.12 3.00 19.34
N GLN A 90 2.95 1.85 20.00
CA GLN A 90 3.94 1.32 20.95
C GLN A 90 5.25 0.92 20.27
N PHE A 91 5.20 0.39 19.04
CA PHE A 91 6.41 0.12 18.26
C PHE A 91 7.13 1.40 17.84
N GLY A 92 6.38 2.45 17.45
CA GLY A 92 6.97 3.75 17.12
C GLY A 92 7.84 4.32 18.23
N ARG A 93 7.47 4.11 19.50
CA ARG A 93 8.26 4.55 20.67
C ARG A 93 9.55 3.74 20.90
N ARG A 94 9.66 2.56 20.29
CA ARG A 94 10.82 1.66 20.42
C ARG A 94 11.77 1.75 19.22
N TYR A 95 11.40 2.43 18.16
CA TYR A 95 12.33 2.72 17.08
C TYR A 95 13.38 3.71 17.58
N PRO A 96 14.68 3.47 17.33
CA PRO A 96 15.71 4.45 17.63
C PRO A 96 15.40 5.74 16.87
N ALA A 97 15.76 6.88 17.46
CA ALA A 97 15.71 8.15 16.76
C ALA A 97 16.49 7.99 15.45
N SER A 98 15.84 8.31 14.33
CA SER A 98 16.52 8.35 13.04
C SER A 98 17.47 9.55 13.11
N ALA A 99 18.77 9.29 12.99
CA ALA A 99 19.82 10.32 13.00
C ALA A 99 19.73 11.22 11.76
#